data_AF-A0A6X8LYJ1-F1
#
_entry.id   AF-A0A6X8LYJ1-F1
#
_cell.length_a   1.000
_cell.length_b   1.000
_cell.length_c   1.000
_cell.angle_alpha   90.00
_cell.angle_beta   90.00
_cell.angle_gamma   90.00
#
_symmetry.space_group_name_H-M   'P 1'
#
loop_
_entity.id
_entity.type
_entity.pdbx_description
1 polymer ?
#
loop_
_entity_poly.entity_id
_entity_poly.type
_entity_poly.pdbx_seq_one_letter_code
_entity_poly.pdbx_strand_id
1 'polypeptide(L)'
;NPVDAETVFVHYIGPTKPWHSWGAYPVSQYFLQAKSNSPWSHCALLNPVTSHQLRYAAKHMFNQKHYTSGINYYIAYFKRKLLE
;
A
#
# COMPACT_ATOMS: atom_id res chain seq x y z
N ASN A 1 7.49 8.81 -13.93
CA ASN A 1 7.03 7.43 -13.67
C ASN A 1 7.87 6.53 -14.57
N PRO A 2 8.65 5.56 -14.07
CA PRO A 2 9.61 4.81 -14.90
C PRO A 2 8.96 3.71 -15.76
N VAL A 3 7.63 3.54 -15.67
CA VAL A 3 6.87 2.56 -16.45
C VAL A 3 6.20 3.26 -17.63
N ASP A 4 6.36 2.69 -18.82
CA ASP A 4 5.84 3.16 -20.11
C ASP A 4 5.21 2.01 -20.91
N ALA A 5 4.86 2.28 -22.18
CA ALA A 5 4.20 1.32 -23.06
C ALA A 5 5.09 0.14 -23.49
N GLU A 6 6.42 0.31 -23.47
CA GLU A 6 7.40 -0.72 -23.86
C GLU A 6 7.81 -1.58 -22.66
N THR A 7 7.34 -1.25 -21.45
CA THR A 7 7.70 -1.96 -20.23
C THR A 7 7.10 -3.37 -20.21
N VAL A 8 7.96 -4.39 -20.33
CA VAL A 8 7.56 -5.81 -20.30
C VAL A 8 7.48 -6.41 -18.90
N PHE A 9 8.15 -5.81 -17.91
CA PHE A 9 8.23 -6.36 -16.56
C PHE A 9 8.33 -5.25 -15.49
N VAL A 10 7.55 -5.36 -14.42
CA VAL A 10 7.53 -4.42 -13.30
C VAL A 10 7.95 -5.13 -12.01
N HIS A 11 9.09 -4.73 -11.45
CA HIS A 11 9.56 -5.22 -10.15
C HIS A 11 9.23 -4.22 -9.04
N TYR A 12 8.23 -4.56 -8.22
CA TYR A 12 7.84 -3.73 -7.07
C TYR A 12 8.83 -3.90 -5.90
N ILE A 13 9.83 -3.03 -5.81
CA ILE A 13 10.83 -3.01 -4.73
C ILE A 13 10.37 -2.20 -3.50
N GLY A 14 11.10 -2.30 -2.39
CA GLY A 14 10.85 -1.50 -1.18
C GLY A 14 9.72 -2.01 -0.27
N PRO A 15 9.41 -1.28 0.82
CA PRO A 15 8.54 -1.75 1.90
C PRO A 15 7.04 -1.66 1.59
N THR A 16 6.62 -0.83 0.63
CA THR A 16 5.21 -0.74 0.21
C THR A 16 5.03 -1.44 -1.13
N LYS A 17 4.08 -2.39 -1.16
CA LYS A 17 3.77 -3.24 -2.30
C LYS A 17 2.36 -2.94 -2.80
N PRO A 18 2.03 -3.23 -4.07
CA PRO A 18 0.70 -2.96 -4.62
C PRO A 18 -0.41 -3.86 -4.03
N TRP A 19 -0.04 -4.95 -3.34
CA TRP A 19 -0.98 -5.76 -2.56
C TRP A 19 -1.28 -5.21 -1.16
N HIS A 20 -0.68 -4.09 -0.76
CA HIS A 20 -1.00 -3.39 0.48
C HIS A 20 -2.14 -2.38 0.24
N SER A 21 -3.09 -2.28 1.16
CA SER A 21 -4.25 -1.37 1.03
C SER A 21 -3.88 0.11 0.99
N TRP A 22 -2.70 0.49 1.50
CA TRP A 22 -2.14 1.85 1.41
C TRP A 22 -1.21 2.06 0.21
N GLY A 23 -0.94 1.01 -0.57
CA GLY A 23 -0.03 0.99 -1.72
C GLY A 23 -0.62 1.59 -2.99
N ALA A 24 -1.47 2.61 -2.90
CA ALA A 24 -2.13 3.21 -4.05
C ALA A 24 -1.21 4.21 -4.79
N TYR A 25 -0.71 3.79 -5.95
CA TYR A 25 0.10 4.60 -6.88
C TYR A 25 -0.26 4.27 -8.31
N PRO A 26 -0.01 5.17 -9.30
CA PRO A 26 -0.29 4.88 -10.71
C PRO A 26 0.26 3.54 -11.19
N VAL A 27 1.50 3.19 -10.83
CA VAL A 27 2.12 1.89 -11.20
C VAL A 27 1.47 0.66 -10.57
N SER A 28 0.63 0.83 -9.55
CA SER A 28 -0.06 -0.30 -8.90
C SER A 28 -1.20 -0.83 -9.75
N GLN A 29 -1.67 -0.05 -10.74
CA GLN A 29 -2.73 -0.47 -11.65
C GLN A 29 -2.40 -1.78 -12.39
N TYR A 30 -1.13 -1.99 -12.77
CA TYR A 30 -0.69 -3.20 -13.47
C TYR A 30 -0.83 -4.45 -12.59
N PHE A 31 -0.43 -4.35 -11.32
CA PHE A 31 -0.68 -5.41 -10.34
C PHE A 31 -2.18 -5.63 -10.08
N LEU A 32 -2.96 -4.57 -9.93
CA LEU A 32 -4.40 -4.67 -9.66
C LEU A 32 -5.16 -5.31 -10.82
N GLN A 33 -4.79 -4.99 -12.06
CA GLN A 33 -5.32 -5.63 -13.26
C GLN A 33 -4.93 -7.11 -13.33
N ALA A 34 -3.67 -7.45 -13.04
CA ALA A 34 -3.26 -8.86 -12.97
C ALA A 34 -4.04 -9.61 -11.89
N LYS A 35 -4.18 -9.00 -10.70
CA LYS A 35 -4.95 -9.56 -9.58
C LYS A 35 -6.42 -9.78 -9.96
N SER A 36 -7.08 -8.81 -10.61
CA SER A 36 -8.50 -8.93 -11.00
C SER A 36 -8.75 -10.06 -11.99
N ASN A 37 -7.74 -10.42 -12.80
CA ASN A 37 -7.79 -11.53 -13.76
C ASN A 37 -7.18 -12.84 -13.21
N SER A 38 -6.84 -12.88 -11.93
CA SER A 38 -6.25 -14.05 -11.27
C SER A 38 -7.27 -14.78 -10.38
N PRO A 39 -6.98 -16.00 -9.91
CA PRO A 39 -7.80 -16.69 -8.90
C PRO A 39 -7.94 -15.91 -7.58
N TRP A 40 -7.05 -14.95 -7.31
CA TRP A 40 -7.11 -14.08 -6.12
C TRP A 40 -7.90 -12.79 -6.36
N SER A 41 -8.71 -12.71 -7.41
CA SER A 41 -9.54 -11.53 -7.73
C SER A 41 -10.38 -11.07 -6.53
N HIS A 42 -10.93 -12.01 -5.77
CA HIS A 42 -11.78 -11.75 -4.59
C HIS A 42 -11.01 -11.55 -3.27
N CYS A 43 -9.70 -11.82 -3.23
CA CYS A 43 -8.91 -11.61 -2.01
C CYS A 43 -8.76 -10.11 -1.72
N ALA A 44 -9.00 -9.67 -0.48
CA ALA A 44 -8.76 -8.30 -0.09
C ALA A 44 -7.27 -7.94 -0.14
N LEU A 45 -6.94 -6.66 -0.33
CA LEU A 45 -5.58 -6.16 -0.14
C LEU A 45 -5.20 -6.22 1.34
N LEU A 46 -3.91 -6.39 1.63
CA LEU A 46 -3.41 -6.52 2.99
C LEU A 46 -3.50 -5.18 3.72
N ASN A 47 -4.12 -5.19 4.89
CA ASN A 47 -4.15 -4.06 5.81
C ASN A 47 -2.86 -4.01 6.65
N PRO A 48 -2.46 -2.84 7.16
CA PRO A 48 -1.25 -2.71 7.97
C PRO A 48 -1.46 -3.36 9.33
N VAL A 49 -0.56 -4.27 9.71
CA VAL A 49 -0.63 -5.05 10.95
C VAL A 49 0.46 -4.65 11.94
N THR A 50 1.69 -4.46 11.43
CA THR A 50 2.87 -4.13 12.24
C THR A 50 3.03 -2.62 12.46
N SER A 51 3.74 -2.22 13.52
CA SER A 51 4.08 -0.80 13.74
C SER A 51 4.77 -0.19 12.51
N HIS A 52 5.67 -0.93 11.88
CA HIS A 52 6.33 -0.51 10.64
C HIS A 52 5.34 -0.25 9.50
N GLN A 53 4.42 -1.19 9.24
CA GLN A 53 3.40 -1.01 8.19
C GLN A 53 2.45 0.15 8.50
N LEU A 54 2.02 0.31 9.76
CA LEU A 54 1.15 1.40 10.19
C LEU A 54 1.80 2.78 9.94
N ARG A 55 3.09 2.91 10.25
CA ARG A 55 3.85 4.14 9.97
C ARG A 55 3.89 4.46 8.48
N TYR A 56 4.13 3.46 7.63
CA TYR A 56 4.13 3.67 6.17
C TYR A 56 2.74 3.96 5.64
N ALA A 57 1.70 3.25 6.10
CA ALA A 57 0.32 3.54 5.72
C ALA A 57 -0.06 4.99 6.05
N ALA A 58 0.28 5.47 7.26
CA ALA A 58 0.07 6.87 7.63
C ALA A 58 0.76 7.84 6.67
N LYS A 59 2.08 7.66 6.43
CA LYS A 59 2.83 8.51 5.49
C LYS A 59 2.22 8.54 4.09
N HIS A 60 1.77 7.39 3.59
CA HIS A 60 1.14 7.29 2.28
C HIS A 60 -0.20 8.04 2.22
N MET A 61 -1.04 7.91 3.26
CA MET A 61 -2.29 8.65 3.34
C MET A 61 -2.05 10.17 3.34
N PHE A 62 -1.05 10.67 4.08
CA PHE A 62 -0.68 12.09 4.03
C PHE A 62 -0.22 12.53 2.65
N ASN A 63 0.62 11.74 1.98
CA ASN A 63 1.09 12.04 0.61
C ASN A 63 -0.08 12.05 -0.40
N GLN A 64 -1.10 11.22 -0.19
CA GLN A 64 -2.33 11.17 -0.97
C GLN A 64 -3.38 12.20 -0.50
N LYS A 65 -3.07 13.07 0.47
CA LYS A 65 -3.96 14.08 1.07
C LYS A 65 -5.17 13.50 1.81
N HIS A 66 -5.15 12.21 2.14
CA HIS A 66 -6.14 11.53 2.98
C HIS A 66 -5.84 11.72 4.46
N TYR A 67 -5.91 12.96 4.95
CA TYR A 67 -5.41 13.32 6.29
C TYR A 67 -6.11 12.60 7.45
N THR A 68 -7.43 12.42 7.38
CA THR A 68 -8.20 11.71 8.42
C THR A 68 -7.73 10.27 8.59
N SER A 69 -7.60 9.54 7.48
CA SER A 69 -7.03 8.19 7.45
C SER A 69 -5.57 8.17 7.92
N GLY A 70 -4.78 9.17 7.54
CA GLY A 70 -3.39 9.32 7.97
C GLY A 70 -3.26 9.48 9.49
N ILE A 71 -4.10 10.33 10.09
CA ILE A 71 -4.15 10.53 11.56
C ILE A 71 -4.54 9.23 12.26
N ASN A 72 -5.57 8.53 11.76
CA ASN A 72 -6.00 7.24 12.32
C ASN A 72 -4.88 6.20 12.31
N TYR A 73 -4.13 6.09 11.20
CA TYR A 73 -2.99 5.19 11.12
C TYR A 73 -1.84 5.61 12.05
N TYR A 74 -1.57 6.90 12.24
CA TYR A 74 -0.55 7.34 13.22
C TYR A 74 -0.96 7.01 14.66
N ILE A 75 -2.22 7.21 15.03
CA ILE A 75 -2.73 6.80 16.35
C ILE A 75 -2.53 5.30 16.54
N ALA A 76 -2.90 4.49 15.55
CA ALA A 76 -2.70 3.04 15.59
C ALA A 76 -1.21 2.66 15.67
N TYR A 77 -0.34 3.34 14.92
CA TYR A 77 1.12 3.17 14.97
C TYR A 77 1.66 3.40 16.38
N PHE A 78 1.35 4.53 17.01
CA PHE A 78 1.84 4.84 18.35
C PHE A 78 1.29 3.86 19.40
N LYS A 79 0.00 3.49 19.31
CA LYS A 79 -0.59 2.45 20.17
C LYS A 79 0.15 1.12 20.04
N ARG A 80 0.39 0.65 18.80
CA ARG A 80 1.11 -0.61 18.55
C ARG A 80 2.54 -0.56 19.08
N LYS A 81 3.25 0.55 18.84
CA LYS A 81 4.65 0.73 19.27
C LYS A 81 4.84 0.77 20.79
N LEU A 82 3.80 1.15 21.54
CA LEU A 82 3.82 1.12 23.00
C LEU A 82 3.54 -0.27 23.58
N LEU A 83 2.99 -1.19 22.77
CA LEU A 83 2.61 -2.55 23.16
C LEU A 83 3.59 -3.62 22.64
N GLU A 84 4.45 -3.26 21.68
CA GLU A 84 5.61 -4.03 21.21
C GLU A 84 6.80 -3.83 22.16
#